data_AF-A0A3P3F5C1-F1
#
_entry.id   AF-A0A3P3F5C1-F1
#
_cell.length_a   1.000
_cell.length_b   1.000
_cell.length_c   1.000
_cell.angle_alpha   90.00
_cell.angle_beta   90.00
_cell.angle_gamma   90.00
#
_symmetry.space_group_name_H-M   'P 1'
#
loop_
_entity.id
_entity.type
_entity.pdbx_description
1 polymer ?
#
loop_
_entity_poly.entity_id
_entity_poly.type
_entity_poly.pdbx_seq_one_letter_code
_entity_poly.pdbx_strand_id
1 'polypeptide(L)'
;METDNVMSVANGEISREIGDINLAYMLLAQKLVKQDRVAAMFRLGVSSELADMLASMSLAQIVKLAASNFLLCSFRLDEHASMSAVVGEGKDTMLQQAHMSILMSARSLQTRKAAVAA
;
A
#
# COMPACT_ATOMS: atom_id res chain seq x y z
N MET A 1 22.43 -10.88 28.71
CA MET A 1 21.73 -12.18 28.56
C MET A 1 20.20 -12.03 28.67
N GLU A 2 19.63 -11.32 29.65
CA GLU A 2 18.17 -11.05 29.67
C GLU A 2 17.73 -9.96 28.67
N THR A 3 18.56 -8.93 28.46
CA THR A 3 18.27 -7.83 27.51
C THR A 3 18.29 -8.27 26.04
N ASP A 4 19.13 -9.24 25.70
CA ASP A 4 19.25 -9.77 24.32
C ASP A 4 18.03 -10.63 23.93
N ASN A 5 17.45 -11.34 24.90
CA ASN A 5 16.26 -12.17 24.70
C ASN A 5 15.02 -11.29 24.49
N VAL A 6 14.86 -10.21 25.28
CA VAL A 6 13.74 -9.27 25.14
C VAL A 6 13.75 -8.54 23.79
N MET A 7 14.92 -8.09 23.34
CA MET A 7 15.06 -7.45 22.01
C MET A 7 14.80 -8.43 20.86
N SER A 8 15.17 -9.70 21.01
CA SER A 8 14.90 -10.73 20.00
C SER A 8 13.42 -11.11 19.92
N VAL A 9 12.70 -11.11 21.04
CA VAL A 9 11.24 -11.36 21.09
C VAL A 9 10.49 -10.18 20.45
N ALA A 10 10.85 -8.94 20.80
CA ALA A 10 10.25 -7.74 20.21
C ALA A 10 10.44 -7.67 18.68
N ASN A 11 11.62 -8.06 18.17
CA ASN A 11 11.84 -8.15 16.73
C ASN A 11 11.00 -9.24 16.05
N GLY A 12 10.72 -10.34 16.76
CA GLY A 12 9.81 -11.40 16.30
C GLY A 12 8.36 -10.93 16.22
N GLU A 13 7.92 -10.12 17.19
CA GLU A 13 6.59 -9.51 17.21
C GLU A 13 6.42 -8.50 16.07
N ILE A 14 7.39 -7.60 15.86
CA ILE A 14 7.38 -6.63 14.75
C ILE A 14 7.32 -7.35 13.40
N SER A 15 8.14 -8.38 13.22
CA SER A 15 8.16 -9.16 11.97
C SER A 15 6.80 -9.82 11.69
N ARG A 16 6.13 -10.31 12.74
CA ARG A 16 4.79 -10.88 12.65
C ARG A 16 3.74 -9.83 12.27
N GLU A 17 3.77 -8.66 12.89
CA GLU A 17 2.86 -7.55 12.56
C GLU A 17 3.03 -7.07 11.12
N ILE A 18 4.28 -6.94 10.66
CA ILE A 18 4.59 -6.64 9.26
C ILE A 18 3.99 -7.72 8.35
N GLY A 19 4.13 -8.99 8.73
CA GLY A 19 3.55 -10.12 8.02
C GLY A 19 2.03 -10.05 7.90
N ASP A 20 1.35 -9.74 8.99
CA ASP A 20 -0.12 -9.61 9.04
C ASP A 20 -0.61 -8.45 8.15
N ILE A 21 0.08 -7.30 8.19
CA ILE A 21 -0.22 -6.14 7.32
C ILE A 21 -0.01 -6.50 5.84
N ASN A 22 1.11 -7.12 5.52
CA ASN A 22 1.42 -7.52 4.15
C ASN A 22 0.38 -8.49 3.60
N LEU A 23 -0.02 -9.49 4.42
CA LEU A 23 -1.02 -10.47 4.02
C LEU A 23 -2.38 -9.80 3.76
N ALA A 24 -2.83 -8.94 4.68
CA ALA A 24 -4.08 -8.19 4.53
C ALA A 24 -4.07 -7.33 3.27
N TYR A 25 -2.97 -6.60 3.02
CA TYR A 25 -2.80 -5.77 1.83
C TYR A 25 -2.86 -6.60 0.54
N MET A 26 -2.11 -7.70 0.46
CA MET A 26 -2.03 -8.53 -0.74
C MET A 26 -3.37 -9.20 -1.07
N LEU A 27 -4.10 -9.69 -0.06
CA LEU A 27 -5.43 -10.27 -0.26
C LEU A 27 -6.44 -9.23 -0.75
N LEU A 28 -6.42 -8.02 -0.19
CA LEU A 28 -7.26 -6.92 -0.66
C LEU A 28 -6.90 -6.52 -2.09
N ALA A 29 -5.61 -6.38 -2.40
CA ALA A 29 -5.13 -6.03 -3.73
C ALA A 29 -5.60 -7.05 -4.76
N GLN A 30 -5.41 -8.35 -4.50
CA GLN A 30 -5.88 -9.41 -5.40
C GLN A 30 -7.40 -9.38 -5.57
N LYS A 31 -8.17 -9.19 -4.49
CA LYS A 31 -9.64 -9.09 -4.55
C LYS A 31 -10.08 -7.93 -5.45
N LEU A 32 -9.49 -6.75 -5.26
CA LEU A 32 -9.81 -5.57 -6.06
C LEU A 32 -9.51 -5.79 -7.54
N VAL A 33 -8.34 -6.34 -7.87
CA VAL A 33 -7.95 -6.59 -9.26
C VAL A 33 -8.87 -7.60 -9.93
N LYS A 34 -9.28 -8.66 -9.23
CA LYS A 34 -10.23 -9.65 -9.74
C LYS A 34 -11.64 -9.08 -9.96
N GLN A 35 -12.03 -8.03 -9.22
CA GLN A 35 -13.34 -7.41 -9.33
C GLN A 35 -13.39 -6.33 -10.43
N ASP A 36 -12.45 -5.40 -10.42
CA ASP A 36 -12.32 -4.35 -11.43
C ASP A 36 -10.84 -3.95 -11.53
N ARG A 37 -10.19 -4.50 -12.56
CA ARG A 37 -8.76 -4.30 -12.79
C ARG A 37 -8.39 -2.84 -12.99
N VAL A 38 -9.19 -2.08 -13.74
CA VAL A 38 -8.86 -0.68 -14.08
C VAL A 38 -9.00 0.19 -12.84
N ALA A 39 -10.10 0.04 -12.09
CA ALA A 39 -10.28 0.75 -10.83
C ALA A 39 -9.23 0.34 -9.78
N ALA A 40 -8.87 -0.95 -9.73
CA ALA A 40 -7.85 -1.45 -8.81
C ALA A 40 -6.47 -0.85 -9.10
N MET A 41 -6.05 -0.77 -10.37
CA MET A 41 -4.79 -0.13 -10.76
C MET A 41 -4.71 1.32 -10.26
N PHE A 42 -5.81 2.07 -10.39
CA PHE A 42 -5.88 3.45 -9.90
C PHE A 42 -5.85 3.52 -8.36
N ARG A 43 -6.65 2.69 -7.68
CA ARG A 43 -6.75 2.66 -6.21
C ARG A 43 -5.45 2.22 -5.54
N LEU A 44 -4.81 1.19 -6.09
CA LEU A 44 -3.56 0.63 -5.57
C LEU A 44 -2.34 1.43 -6.03
N GLY A 45 -2.43 2.14 -7.17
CA GLY A 45 -1.29 2.85 -7.76
C GLY A 45 -0.26 1.91 -8.39
N VAL A 46 -0.72 0.80 -8.98
CA VAL A 46 0.14 -0.25 -9.55
C VAL A 46 0.08 -0.28 -11.08
N SER A 47 1.11 -0.85 -11.70
CA SER A 47 1.16 -1.02 -13.15
C SER A 47 0.22 -2.13 -13.64
N SER A 48 0.03 -2.19 -14.95
CA SER A 48 -0.76 -3.22 -15.63
C SER A 48 -0.20 -4.63 -15.35
N GLU A 49 1.13 -4.76 -15.43
CA GLU A 49 1.87 -6.00 -15.25
C GLU A 49 1.78 -6.49 -13.80
N LEU A 50 1.90 -5.58 -12.82
CA LEU A 50 1.74 -5.93 -11.41
C LEU A 50 0.31 -6.32 -11.08
N ALA A 51 -0.70 -5.67 -11.70
CA ALA A 51 -2.09 -6.09 -11.55
C ALA A 51 -2.31 -7.52 -12.08
N ASP A 52 -1.78 -7.84 -13.27
CA ASP A 52 -1.90 -9.19 -13.84
C ASP A 52 -1.20 -10.25 -12.98
N MET A 53 -0.02 -9.93 -12.46
CA MET A 53 0.67 -10.77 -11.48
C MET A 53 -0.21 -11.01 -10.26
N LEU A 54 -0.72 -9.95 -9.61
CA LEU A 54 -1.57 -10.05 -8.42
C LEU A 54 -2.82 -10.90 -8.67
N ALA A 55 -3.44 -10.78 -9.84
CA ALA A 55 -4.62 -11.57 -10.21
C ALA A 55 -4.33 -13.08 -10.30
N SER A 56 -3.14 -13.44 -10.81
CA SER A 56 -2.70 -14.82 -11.05
C SER A 56 -2.04 -15.51 -9.84
N MET A 57 -1.65 -14.75 -8.81
CA MET A 57 -1.00 -15.31 -7.63
C MET A 57 -1.90 -16.31 -6.88
N SER A 58 -1.31 -17.44 -6.51
CA SER A 58 -1.91 -18.37 -5.57
C SER A 58 -1.85 -17.84 -4.13
N LEU A 59 -2.71 -18.37 -3.26
CA LEU A 59 -2.68 -18.05 -1.82
C LEU A 59 -1.31 -18.39 -1.20
N ALA A 60 -0.69 -19.51 -1.60
CA ALA A 60 0.63 -19.90 -1.10
C ALA A 60 1.72 -18.88 -1.44
N GLN A 61 1.68 -18.31 -2.66
CA GLN A 61 2.61 -17.25 -3.06
C GLN A 61 2.37 -15.96 -2.28
N ILE A 62 1.10 -15.61 -2.03
CA ILE A 62 0.73 -14.43 -1.22
C ILE A 62 1.28 -14.58 0.20
N VAL A 63 1.01 -15.71 0.86
CA VAL A 63 1.51 -15.97 2.23
C VAL A 63 3.03 -15.94 2.28
N LYS A 64 3.70 -16.50 1.26
CA LYS A 64 5.17 -16.48 1.18
C LYS A 64 5.73 -15.06 1.08
N LEU A 65 5.14 -14.19 0.26
CA LEU A 65 5.58 -12.79 0.17
C LEU A 65 5.24 -12.01 1.44
N ALA A 66 4.08 -12.29 2.04
CA ALA A 66 3.64 -11.61 3.25
C ALA A 66 4.61 -11.81 4.41
N ALA A 67 5.21 -13.00 4.54
CA ALA A 67 6.21 -13.33 5.57
C ALA A 67 7.54 -12.54 5.48
N SER A 68 7.66 -11.58 4.55
CA SER A 68 8.77 -10.62 4.50
C SER A 68 8.80 -9.74 5.75
N ASN A 69 10.02 -9.41 6.22
CA ASN A 69 10.26 -8.43 7.30
C ASN A 69 10.18 -6.97 6.84
N PHE A 70 9.83 -6.73 5.59
CA PHE A 70 9.62 -5.39 5.04
C PHE A 70 8.17 -5.22 4.61
N LEU A 71 7.62 -4.04 4.87
CA LEU A 71 6.31 -3.65 4.36
C LEU A 71 6.34 -3.62 2.83
N LEU A 72 5.40 -4.33 2.21
CA LEU A 72 5.24 -4.37 0.76
C LEU A 72 4.48 -3.15 0.22
N CYS A 73 3.75 -2.45 1.09
CA CYS A 73 3.05 -1.23 0.78
C CYS A 73 3.73 -0.02 1.44
N SER A 74 3.84 1.08 0.70
CA SER A 74 4.32 2.36 1.22
C SER A 74 3.19 3.36 1.41
N PHE A 75 3.43 4.34 2.27
CA PHE A 75 2.49 5.43 2.48
C PHE A 75 2.51 6.36 1.26
N ARG A 76 1.37 6.49 0.57
CA ARG A 76 1.28 7.30 -0.66
C ARG A 76 1.25 8.81 -0.40
N LEU A 77 1.03 9.23 0.85
CA LEU A 77 0.91 10.63 1.29
C LEU A 77 2.18 11.10 2.01
N ASP A 78 3.32 11.01 1.34
CA ASP A 78 4.63 11.29 1.95
C ASP A 78 4.94 12.79 2.17
N GLU A 79 4.17 13.71 1.55
CA GLU A 79 4.41 15.15 1.74
C GLU A 79 3.52 15.74 2.82
N HIS A 80 4.14 16.38 3.80
CA HIS A 80 3.47 16.98 4.97
C HIS A 80 2.35 17.97 4.58
N ALA A 81 2.53 18.72 3.48
CA ALA A 81 1.53 19.65 2.93
C ALA A 81 0.31 18.93 2.34
N SER A 82 0.48 17.69 1.87
CA SER A 82 -0.59 16.87 1.29
C SER A 82 -1.47 16.25 2.38
N MET A 83 -0.89 15.97 3.54
CA MET A 83 -1.60 15.37 4.68
C MET A 83 -2.45 16.40 5.43
N SER A 84 -1.95 17.63 5.64
CA SER A 84 -2.72 18.70 6.29
C SER A 84 -3.92 19.18 5.45
N ALA A 85 -3.81 19.11 4.11
CA ALA A 85 -4.91 19.43 3.20
C ALA A 85 -6.10 18.46 3.35
N VAL A 86 -5.81 17.18 3.57
CA VAL A 86 -6.80 16.10 3.72
C VAL A 86 -7.36 16.03 5.14
N VAL A 87 -6.51 16.18 6.17
CA VAL A 87 -6.84 15.85 7.57
C VAL A 87 -7.38 17.05 8.37
N GLY A 88 -7.44 18.25 7.79
CA GLY A 88 -7.90 19.46 8.49
C GLY A 88 -9.31 19.31 9.10
N GLU A 89 -9.42 19.57 10.41
CA GLU A 89 -10.67 19.55 11.18
C GLU A 89 -11.69 20.57 10.64
N GLY A 90 -12.98 20.19 10.65
CA GLY A 90 -14.10 21.06 10.28
C GLY A 90 -14.41 21.15 8.78
N LYS A 91 -13.76 20.35 7.92
CA LYS A 91 -14.06 20.30 6.48
C LYS A 91 -15.14 19.28 6.15
N ASP A 92 -15.98 19.58 5.16
CA ASP A 92 -16.97 18.66 4.61
C ASP A 92 -16.30 17.36 4.12
N THR A 93 -16.82 16.22 4.56
CA THR A 93 -16.31 14.88 4.22
C THR A 93 -16.27 14.64 2.70
N MET A 94 -17.25 15.14 1.96
CA MET A 94 -17.31 14.99 0.50
C MET A 94 -16.18 15.79 -0.17
N LEU A 95 -15.88 16.98 0.36
CA LEU A 95 -14.79 17.83 -0.13
C LEU A 95 -13.42 17.19 0.18
N GLN A 96 -13.24 16.63 1.38
CA GLN A 96 -12.02 15.89 1.75
C GLN A 96 -11.78 14.68 0.82
N GLN A 97 -12.83 13.91 0.51
CA GLN A 97 -12.74 12.79 -0.43
C GLN A 97 -12.35 13.25 -1.85
N ALA A 98 -12.91 14.38 -2.31
CA ALA A 98 -12.53 14.97 -3.59
C ALA A 98 -11.05 15.39 -3.62
N HIS A 99 -10.57 16.08 -2.57
CA HIS A 99 -9.14 16.45 -2.45
C HIS A 99 -8.22 15.23 -2.47
N MET A 100 -8.58 14.15 -1.75
CA MET A 100 -7.83 12.90 -1.76
C MET A 100 -7.75 12.31 -3.17
N SER A 101 -8.88 12.24 -3.88
CA SER A 101 -8.92 11.70 -5.25
C SER A 101 -8.04 12.51 -6.21
N ILE A 102 -8.10 13.83 -6.14
CA ILE A 102 -7.28 14.73 -6.96
C ILE A 102 -5.79 14.51 -6.68
N LEU A 103 -5.40 14.51 -5.40
CA LEU A 103 -4.01 14.33 -4.98
C LEU A 103 -3.45 12.96 -5.41
N MET A 104 -4.22 11.90 -5.22
CA MET A 104 -3.83 10.54 -5.62
C MET A 104 -3.71 10.39 -7.14
N SER A 105 -4.58 11.07 -7.90
CA SER A 105 -4.51 11.13 -9.37
C SER A 105 -3.25 11.83 -9.84
N ALA A 106 -2.94 13.00 -9.28
CA ALA A 106 -1.76 13.80 -9.65
C ALA A 106 -0.46 13.02 -9.48
N ARG A 107 -0.30 12.28 -8.37
CA ARG A 107 0.89 11.46 -8.13
C ARG A 107 1.03 10.28 -9.08
N SER A 108 -0.07 9.62 -9.45
CA SER A 108 -0.02 8.52 -10.42
C SER A 108 0.56 8.95 -11.77
N LEU A 109 0.33 10.20 -12.18
CA LEU A 109 0.89 10.80 -13.39
C LEU A 109 2.38 11.15 -13.22
N GLN A 110 2.78 11.66 -12.06
CA GLN A 110 4.18 11.98 -11.75
C GLN A 110 5.06 10.72 -11.77
N THR A 111 4.62 9.65 -11.11
CA THR A 111 5.35 8.37 -11.06
C THR A 111 5.47 7.74 -12.45
N ARG A 112 4.42 7.79 -13.28
CA ARG A 112 4.50 7.34 -14.68
C ARG A 112 5.48 8.18 -15.50
N LYS A 113 5.48 9.51 -15.35
CA LYS A 113 6.44 10.37 -16.05
C LYS A 113 7.89 10.04 -15.67
N ALA A 114 8.16 9.80 -14.39
CA ALA A 114 9.49 9.39 -13.93
C ALA A 114 9.92 8.02 -14.50
N ALA A 115 8.99 7.05 -14.58
CA ALA A 115 9.27 5.73 -15.14
C ALA A 115 9.47 5.71 -16.66
N VAL A 116 8.96 6.71 -17.39
CA VAL A 116 9.16 6.87 -18.85
C VAL A 116 10.45 7.64 -19.18
N ALA A 117 10.99 8.38 -18.21
CA ALA A 117 12.20 9.18 -18.38
C ALA A 117 13.50 8.44 -17.98
N ALA A 118 13.39 7.23 -17.43
CA ALA A 118 14.49 6.34 -17.03
C ALA A 118 14.62 5.19 -18.03
#